data_AF-A0A523Q1B8-F1
#
_entry.id   AF-A0A523Q1B8-F1
#
_cell.length_a   1.000
_cell.length_b   1.000
_cell.length_c   1.000
_cell.angle_alpha   90.00
_cell.angle_beta   90.00
_cell.angle_gamma   90.00
#
_symmetry.space_group_name_H-M   'P 1'
#
loop_
_entity.id
_entity.type
_entity.pdbx_description
1 polymer ?
#
loop_
_entity_poly.entity_id
_entity_poly.type
_entity_poly.pdbx_seq_one_letter_code
_entity_poly.pdbx_strand_id
1 'polypeptide(L)'
;MFKQIAKQARSTQRGQGMTEYIIIVALIAVAAIITYQFFGSTVRNQTASIAAEVGGAATEAKASNDRAETEGKAADTDAKIKKTLANYNTNQ
;
A
#
# COMPACT_ATOMS: atom_id res chain seq x y z
N MET A 1 -6.71 -36.95 52.70
CA MET A 1 -7.72 -36.41 51.77
C MET A 1 -7.00 -35.52 50.75
N PHE A 2 -6.65 -36.07 49.59
CA PHE A 2 -5.90 -35.39 48.54
C PHE A 2 -6.85 -34.55 47.68
N LYS A 3 -6.58 -33.26 47.48
CA LYS A 3 -7.18 -32.48 46.39
C LYS A 3 -6.06 -31.99 45.48
N GLN A 4 -5.89 -32.69 44.36
CA GLN A 4 -5.13 -32.20 43.21
C GLN A 4 -5.81 -30.95 42.66
N ILE A 5 -5.08 -29.84 42.62
CA ILE A 5 -5.49 -28.64 41.90
C ILE A 5 -5.24 -28.93 40.42
N ALA A 6 -6.31 -29.16 39.66
CA ALA A 6 -6.24 -29.36 38.22
C ALA A 6 -5.74 -28.07 37.55
N LYS A 7 -4.51 -28.11 37.04
CA LYS A 7 -3.93 -27.08 36.18
C LYS A 7 -4.71 -27.07 34.87
N GLN A 8 -5.52 -26.05 34.63
CA GLN A 8 -6.16 -25.82 33.33
C GLN A 8 -5.05 -25.70 32.27
N ALA A 9 -4.93 -26.72 31.42
CA ALA A 9 -4.10 -26.65 30.23
C ALA A 9 -4.75 -25.65 29.27
N ARG A 10 -4.18 -24.44 29.18
CA ARG A 10 -4.54 -23.46 28.16
C ARG A 10 -4.17 -24.08 26.82
N SER A 11 -5.19 -24.49 26.06
CA SER A 11 -5.05 -24.98 24.69
C SER A 11 -4.30 -23.94 23.88
N THR A 12 -3.04 -24.23 23.55
CA THR A 12 -2.28 -23.42 22.59
C THR A 12 -2.87 -23.73 21.23
N GLN A 13 -3.59 -22.77 20.63
CA GLN A 13 -4.13 -22.90 19.29
C GLN A 13 -2.96 -22.97 18.29
N ARG A 14 -2.50 -24.19 17.98
CA ARG A 14 -1.38 -24.46 17.02
C ARG A 14 -1.74 -24.19 15.55
N GLY A 15 -2.88 -23.55 15.29
CA GLY A 15 -3.32 -23.12 13.96
C GLY A 15 -3.76 -21.66 13.88
N GLN A 16 -3.65 -20.88 14.97
CA GLN A 16 -4.16 -19.50 15.01
C GLN A 16 -3.32 -18.50 14.20
N GLY A 17 -2.15 -18.91 13.71
CA GLY A 17 -1.28 -18.05 12.91
C GLY A 17 -1.38 -18.34 11.41
N MET A 18 -1.21 -19.59 10.99
CA MET A 18 -0.81 -19.86 9.59
C MET A 18 -1.87 -19.44 8.55
N THR A 19 -3.15 -19.69 8.79
CA THR A 19 -4.22 -19.29 7.85
C THR A 19 -4.46 -17.78 7.85
N GLU A 20 -4.30 -17.12 9.00
CA GLU A 20 -4.43 -15.66 9.12
C GLU A 20 -3.25 -14.96 8.42
N TYR A 21 -2.03 -15.47 8.59
CA TYR A 21 -0.85 -14.97 7.88
C TYR A 21 -0.94 -15.18 6.37
N ILE A 22 -1.48 -16.31 5.89
CA ILE A 22 -1.65 -16.54 4.44
C ILE A 22 -2.57 -15.48 3.83
N ILE A 23 -3.66 -15.11 4.51
CA ILE A 23 -4.58 -14.07 4.03
C ILE A 23 -3.90 -12.70 4.04
N ILE A 24 -3.23 -12.31 5.12
CA ILE A 24 -2.52 -11.03 5.21
C ILE A 24 -1.42 -10.93 4.14
N VAL A 25 -0.63 -11.99 3.95
CA VAL A 25 0.43 -12.04 2.94
C VAL A 25 -0.15 -11.96 1.52
N ALA A 26 -1.26 -12.64 1.24
CA ALA A 26 -1.93 -12.54 -0.05
C ALA A 26 -2.40 -11.10 -0.35
N LEU A 27 -2.95 -10.39 0.64
CA LEU A 27 -3.36 -8.99 0.49
C LEU A 27 -2.16 -8.06 0.21
N ILE A 28 -1.05 -8.25 0.93
CA ILE A 28 0.18 -7.48 0.70
C ILE A 28 0.76 -7.77 -0.68
N ALA A 29 0.76 -9.03 -1.13
CA ALA A 29 1.29 -9.42 -2.44
C ALA A 29 0.50 -8.78 -3.59
N VAL A 30 -0.84 -8.77 -3.50
CA VAL A 30 -1.70 -8.10 -4.49
C VAL A 30 -1.44 -6.59 -4.50
N ALA A 31 -1.35 -5.95 -3.34
CA ALA A 31 -1.03 -4.53 -3.23
C ALA A 31 0.35 -4.21 -3.83
N ALA A 32 1.35 -5.07 -3.58
CA ALA A 32 2.71 -4.89 -4.07
C ALA A 32 2.80 -4.99 -5.60
N ILE A 33 2.05 -5.89 -6.24
CA ILE A 33 1.99 -5.98 -7.71
C ILE A 33 1.49 -4.64 -8.29
N ILE A 34 0.43 -4.08 -7.71
CA ILE A 34 -0.15 -2.82 -8.20
C ILE A 34 0.82 -1.66 -7.99
N THR A 35 1.39 -1.51 -6.79
CA THR A 35 2.32 -0.41 -6.51
C THR A 35 3.60 -0.49 -7.33
N TYR A 36 4.14 -1.68 -7.60
CA TYR A 36 5.31 -1.83 -8.48
C TYR A 36 5.03 -1.39 -9.92
N GLN A 37 3.85 -1.71 -10.46
CA GLN A 37 3.48 -1.31 -11.82
C GLN A 37 3.32 0.21 -11.93
N PHE A 38 2.58 0.82 -11.00
CA PHE A 38 2.38 2.27 -10.95
C PHE A 38 3.69 3.01 -10.70
N PHE A 39 4.37 2.72 -9.60
CA PHE A 39 5.61 3.40 -9.21
C PHE A 39 6.72 3.19 -10.24
N GLY A 40 6.86 1.98 -10.79
CA GLY A 40 7.83 1.68 -11.84
C GLY A 40 7.60 2.49 -13.11
N SER A 41 6.34 2.70 -13.50
CA SER A 41 5.99 3.56 -14.63
C SER A 41 6.28 5.04 -14.34
N THR A 42 5.94 5.53 -13.14
CA THR A 42 6.18 6.93 -12.73
C THR A 42 7.68 7.25 -12.69
N VAL A 43 8.49 6.42 -12.04
CA VAL A 43 9.95 6.61 -11.95
C VAL A 43 10.60 6.55 -13.33
N ARG A 44 10.18 5.62 -14.18
CA ARG A 44 10.69 5.51 -15.56
C ARG A 44 10.32 6.74 -16.39
N ASN A 45 9.06 7.20 -16.30
CA ASN A 45 8.59 8.37 -17.06
C ASN A 45 9.28 9.65 -16.59
N GLN A 46 9.49 9.84 -15.29
CA GLN A 46 10.25 10.97 -14.74
C GLN A 46 11.72 10.91 -15.16
N THR A 47 12.35 9.73 -15.15
CA THR A 47 13.73 9.55 -15.58
C THR A 47 13.88 9.83 -17.09
N ALA A 48 12.92 9.37 -17.90
CA ALA A 48 12.87 9.67 -19.33
C ALA A 48 12.67 11.17 -19.59
N SER A 49 11.89 11.84 -18.75
CA SER A 49 11.68 13.29 -18.80
C SER A 49 12.95 14.07 -18.49
N ILE A 50 13.69 13.68 -17.44
CA ILE A 50 14.99 14.27 -17.11
C ILE A 50 15.99 14.02 -18.25
N ALA A 51 16.04 12.80 -18.80
CA ALA A 51 16.92 12.48 -19.92
C ALA A 51 16.56 13.27 -21.19
N ALA A 52 15.26 13.48 -21.45
CA ALA A 52 14.77 14.29 -22.55
C ALA A 52 15.14 15.77 -22.34
N GLU A 53 14.96 16.31 -21.13
CA GLU A 53 15.35 17.69 -20.78
C GLU A 53 16.86 17.93 -20.93
N VAL A 54 17.69 17.00 -20.44
CA VAL A 54 19.15 17.02 -20.62
C VAL A 54 19.54 16.88 -22.09
N GLY A 55 18.76 16.13 -22.88
CA GLY A 55 18.93 15.96 -24.32
C GLY A 55 18.36 17.10 -25.19
N GLY A 56 17.73 18.12 -24.60
CA GLY A 56 17.15 19.26 -25.31
C GLY A 56 15.68 19.09 -25.76
N ALA A 57 15.03 17.99 -25.40
CA ALA A 57 13.64 17.65 -25.68
C ALA A 57 12.72 17.98 -24.47
N ALA A 58 12.57 19.28 -24.18
CA ALA A 58 11.87 19.77 -22.99
C ALA A 58 10.35 19.55 -22.99
N THR A 59 9.74 19.35 -24.17
CA THR A 59 8.28 19.22 -24.32
C THR A 59 7.73 17.90 -23.77
N GLU A 60 8.44 16.79 -23.97
CA GLU A 60 8.05 15.48 -23.42
C GLU A 60 8.15 15.45 -21.88
N ALA A 61 9.11 16.19 -21.31
CA ALA A 61 9.31 16.25 -19.87
C ALA A 61 8.14 16.92 -19.12
N LYS A 62 7.53 17.93 -19.74
CA LYS A 62 6.43 18.68 -19.14
C LYS A 62 5.18 17.81 -18.91
N ALA A 63 4.80 16.98 -19.87
CA ALA A 63 3.60 16.14 -19.76
C ALA A 63 3.71 15.08 -18.64
N SER A 64 4.92 14.55 -18.41
CA SER A 64 5.16 13.61 -17.31
C SER A 64 5.14 14.31 -15.95
N ASN A 65 5.70 15.52 -15.85
CA ASN A 65 5.67 16.31 -14.63
C ASN A 65 4.24 16.73 -14.27
N ASP A 66 3.44 17.17 -15.24
CA ASP A 66 2.04 17.56 -15.01
C ASP A 66 1.21 16.38 -14.46
N ARG A 67 1.44 15.15 -14.96
CA ARG A 67 0.79 13.92 -14.44
C ARG A 67 1.27 13.57 -13.03
N ALA A 68 2.58 13.61 -12.78
CA ALA A 68 3.13 13.33 -11.46
C ALA A 68 2.64 14.33 -10.40
N GLU A 69 2.51 15.61 -10.76
CA GLU A 69 1.95 16.64 -9.89
C GLU A 69 0.46 16.38 -9.60
N THR A 70 -0.31 15.97 -10.61
CA THR A 70 -1.73 15.63 -10.45
C THR A 70 -1.92 14.42 -9.54
N GLU A 71 -1.15 13.35 -9.76
CA GLU A 71 -1.18 12.13 -8.92
C GLU A 71 -0.73 12.44 -7.48
N GLY A 72 0.32 13.26 -7.31
CA GLY A 72 0.78 13.71 -6.00
C GLY A 72 -0.28 14.52 -5.23
N LYS A 73 -1.00 15.42 -5.92
CA LYS A 73 -2.11 16.19 -5.31
C LYS A 73 -3.30 15.30 -4.94
N ALA A 74 -3.62 14.31 -5.77
CA ALA A 74 -4.66 13.33 -5.46
C ALA A 74 -4.28 12.50 -4.22
N ALA A 75 -3.04 12.02 -4.15
CA ALA A 75 -2.53 11.28 -2.98
C ALA A 75 -2.51 12.13 -1.71
N ASP A 76 -2.13 13.42 -1.79
CA ASP A 76 -2.16 14.35 -0.66
C ASP A 76 -3.60 14.62 -0.17
N THR A 77 -4.54 14.73 -1.11
CA THR A 77 -5.98 14.85 -0.81
C THR A 77 -6.49 13.60 -0.09
N ASP A 78 -6.19 12.41 -0.62
CA ASP A 78 -6.58 11.13 -0.02
C ASP A 78 -5.96 10.92 1.37
N ALA A 79 -4.70 11.33 1.55
CA ALA A 79 -4.00 11.25 2.84
C ALA A 79 -4.61 12.17 3.90
N LYS A 80 -5.18 13.30 3.48
CA LYS A 80 -5.89 14.24 4.38
C LYS A 80 -7.27 13.73 4.80
N ILE A 81 -7.84 12.76 4.09
CA ILE A 81 -9.12 12.14 4.47
C ILE A 81 -8.87 11.23 5.70
N LYS A 82 -9.32 11.69 6.87
CA LYS A 82 -9.33 10.86 8.09
C LYS A 82 -10.36 9.72 7.96
N LYS A 83 -9.90 8.54 7.56
CA LYS A 83 -10.71 7.31 7.56
C LYS A 83 -10.85 6.78 8.99
N THR A 84 -11.94 7.17 9.65
CA THR A 84 -12.37 6.61 10.94
C THR A 84 -13.54 5.65 10.73
N LEU A 85 -13.83 4.78 11.71
CA LEU A 85 -15.00 3.88 11.62
C LEU A 85 -16.32 4.65 11.39
N ALA A 86 -16.40 5.88 11.88
CA ALA A 86 -17.57 6.75 11.70
C ALA A 86 -17.78 7.18 10.23
N ASN A 87 -16.71 7.25 9.44
CA ASN A 87 -16.71 7.78 8.06
C ASN A 87 -16.36 6.70 7.02
N TYR A 88 -16.46 5.41 7.37
CA TYR A 88 -16.08 4.29 6.51
C TYR A 88 -17.05 4.11 5.32
N ASN A 89 -18.29 4.62 5.42
CA ASN A 89 -19.32 4.50 4.39
C ASN A 89 -19.62 5.83 3.66
N THR A 90 -18.90 6.91 3.95
CA THR A 90 -19.33 8.26 3.51
C THR A 90 -18.35 8.97 2.58
N ASN A 91 -17.31 8.30 2.10
CA ASN A 91 -16.34 8.91 1.19
C ASN A 91 -16.51 8.33 -0.21
N GLN A 92 -17.48 8.89 -0.95
CA GLN A 92 -17.47 8.97 -2.41
C GLN A 92 -17.00 10.36 -2.79
#